data_AF-A0A1B8CX19-F1
#
_entry.id   AF-A0A1B8CX19-F1
#
_cell.length_a   1.000
_cell.length_b   1.000
_cell.length_c   1.000
_cell.angle_alpha   90.00
_cell.angle_beta   90.00
_cell.angle_gamma   90.00
#
_symmetry.space_group_name_H-M   'P 1'
#
loop_
_entity.id
_entity.type
_entity.pdbx_description
1 polymer ?
#
loop_
_entity_poly.entity_id
_entity_poly.type
_entity_poly.pdbx_seq_one_letter_code
_entity_poly.pdbx_strand_id
1 'polypeptide(L)'
;MKFFAAITALAASMPAVLAAPSSQDVNEVDIVIQRLKTTSETDIAVVDKESSEILGYACSSKIDSGAFANFPVSADIDEYGSGTITLGSTTYEVHEDPTVSGGVTCTKMYDANEVFVTCAAT
;
A
#
# COMPACT_ATOMS: atom_id res chain seq x y z
N MET A 1 -16.33 28.12 73.55
CA MET A 1 -15.12 28.05 72.69
C MET A 1 -15.43 27.10 71.55
N LYS A 2 -15.44 27.59 70.30
CA LYS A 2 -15.79 26.84 69.09
C LYS A 2 -14.53 26.18 68.52
N PHE A 3 -14.51 24.86 68.40
CA PHE A 3 -13.47 24.14 67.66
C PHE A 3 -14.03 23.75 66.29
N PHE A 4 -13.47 24.31 65.22
CA PHE A 4 -13.70 23.85 63.85
C PHE A 4 -12.54 22.92 63.49
N ALA A 5 -12.83 21.65 63.23
CA ALA A 5 -11.89 20.72 62.62
C ALA A 5 -11.99 20.85 61.09
N ALA A 6 -10.91 21.27 60.43
CA ALA A 6 -10.83 21.33 58.98
C ALA A 6 -10.35 19.98 58.44
N ILE A 7 -11.15 19.38 57.55
CA ILE A 7 -10.79 18.18 56.79
C ILE A 7 -10.06 18.65 55.52
N THR A 8 -8.76 18.42 55.45
CA THR A 8 -7.97 18.64 54.23
C THR A 8 -8.19 17.50 53.25
N ALA A 9 -8.95 17.77 52.18
CA ALA A 9 -9.08 16.86 51.04
C ALA A 9 -7.83 16.98 50.14
N LEU A 10 -7.08 15.88 50.02
CA LEU A 10 -5.93 15.78 49.13
C LEU A 10 -6.43 15.44 47.72
N ALA A 11 -6.57 16.45 46.85
CA ALA A 11 -6.90 16.25 45.45
C ALA A 11 -5.66 15.67 44.73
N ALA A 12 -5.65 14.36 44.49
CA ALA A 12 -4.65 13.73 43.64
C ALA A 12 -4.95 14.04 42.17
N SER A 13 -4.16 14.92 41.57
CA SER A 13 -4.15 15.16 40.13
C SER A 13 -3.54 13.96 39.41
N MET A 14 -4.38 13.10 38.84
CA MET A 14 -3.93 12.08 37.88
C MET A 14 -3.48 12.79 36.60
N PRO A 15 -2.26 12.52 36.07
CA PRO A 15 -1.88 13.04 34.77
C PRO A 15 -2.77 12.36 33.72
N ALA A 16 -3.48 13.17 32.94
CA ALA A 16 -4.12 12.68 31.72
C ALA A 16 -3.02 12.27 30.74
N VAL A 17 -2.78 10.96 30.63
CA VAL A 17 -1.94 10.42 29.57
C VAL A 17 -2.71 10.63 28.26
N LEU A 18 -2.33 11.67 27.53
CA LEU A 18 -2.74 11.86 26.14
C LEU A 18 -2.16 10.70 25.34
N ALA A 19 -2.96 9.66 25.10
CA ALA A 19 -2.67 8.73 24.03
C ALA A 19 -2.71 9.52 22.72
N ALA A 20 -1.53 9.81 22.15
CA ALA A 20 -1.46 10.32 20.80
C ALA A 20 -2.19 9.30 19.90
N PRO A 21 -3.04 9.75 18.96
CA PRO A 21 -3.58 8.83 17.97
C PRO A 21 -2.39 8.15 17.29
N SER A 22 -2.34 6.82 17.36
CA SER A 22 -1.41 6.06 16.53
C SER A 22 -1.63 6.51 15.11
N SER A 23 -0.60 7.09 14.49
CA SER A 23 -0.52 7.24 13.04
C SER A 23 -1.04 5.94 12.45
N GLN A 24 -2.10 6.01 11.63
CA GLN A 24 -2.58 4.84 10.91
C GLN A 24 -1.35 4.24 10.22
N ASP A 25 -1.00 2.99 10.52
CA ASP A 25 0.05 2.30 9.80
C ASP A 25 -0.32 2.37 8.33
N VAL A 26 0.46 3.13 7.58
CA VAL A 26 0.35 3.16 6.13
C VAL A 26 1.02 1.87 5.70
N ASN A 27 0.21 0.83 5.52
CA ASN A 27 0.73 -0.48 5.14
C ASN A 27 1.34 -0.36 3.74
N GLU A 28 2.67 -0.44 3.67
CA GLU A 28 3.38 -0.52 2.40
C GLU A 28 3.01 -1.83 1.71
N VAL A 29 2.67 -1.74 0.43
CA VAL A 29 2.36 -2.89 -0.41
C VAL A 29 3.25 -2.92 -1.64
N ASP A 30 3.58 -4.14 -2.06
CA ASP A 30 4.20 -4.40 -3.34
C ASP A 30 3.14 -4.85 -4.34
N ILE A 31 3.06 -4.13 -5.46
CA ILE A 31 2.25 -4.51 -6.61
C ILE A 31 3.13 -5.32 -7.55
N VAL A 32 2.88 -6.62 -7.62
CA VAL A 32 3.63 -7.55 -8.46
C VAL A 32 2.81 -7.86 -9.70
N ILE A 33 3.40 -7.65 -10.87
CA ILE A 33 2.77 -7.88 -12.17
C ILE A 33 3.62 -8.86 -12.95
N GLN A 34 3.02 -9.92 -13.46
CA GLN A 34 3.64 -10.84 -14.41
C GLN A 34 2.93 -10.69 -15.75
N ARG A 35 3.67 -10.61 -16.85
CA ARG A 35 3.12 -10.65 -18.21
C ARG A 35 3.83 -11.67 -19.07
N LEU A 36 3.07 -12.60 -19.64
CA LEU A 36 3.58 -13.56 -20.63
C LEU A 36 3.67 -12.88 -22.00
N LYS A 37 4.84 -12.90 -22.64
CA LYS A 37 5.06 -12.23 -23.93
C LYS A 37 4.29 -12.89 -25.07
N THR A 38 4.19 -14.22 -25.04
CA THR A 38 3.54 -15.01 -26.09
C THR A 38 2.02 -14.83 -26.13
N THR A 39 1.38 -14.80 -24.96
CA THR A 39 -0.10 -14.75 -24.84
C THR A 39 -0.61 -13.37 -24.47
N SER A 40 0.26 -12.46 -24.02
CA SER A 40 -0.12 -11.20 -23.38
C SER A 40 -0.96 -11.36 -22.12
N GLU A 41 -1.07 -12.57 -21.57
CA GLU A 41 -1.72 -12.81 -20.28
C GLU A 41 -0.95 -12.07 -19.19
N THR A 42 -1.70 -11.43 -18.30
CA THR A 42 -1.16 -10.59 -17.23
C THR A 42 -1.79 -11.01 -15.93
N ASP A 43 -0.96 -11.22 -14.92
CA ASP A 43 -1.36 -11.51 -13.56
C ASP A 43 -0.94 -10.35 -12.65
N ILE A 44 -1.79 -9.99 -11.70
CA ILE A 44 -1.50 -8.95 -10.70
C ILE A 44 -1.67 -9.57 -9.31
N ALA A 45 -0.69 -9.31 -8.44
CA ALA A 45 -0.77 -9.56 -7.01
C ALA A 45 -0.52 -8.27 -6.23
N VAL A 46 -1.28 -8.06 -5.16
CA VAL A 46 -1.03 -7.04 -4.14
C VAL A 46 -0.51 -7.77 -2.92
N VAL A 47 0.72 -7.46 -2.52
CA VAL A 47 1.44 -8.18 -1.47
C VAL A 47 1.74 -7.21 -0.33
N ASP A 48 1.39 -7.58 0.89
CA ASP A 48 1.80 -6.86 2.07
C ASP A 48 3.33 -6.93 2.23
N LYS A 49 4.00 -5.78 2.32
CA LYS A 49 5.46 -5.73 2.25
C LYS A 49 6.15 -6.34 3.47
N GLU A 50 5.54 -6.25 4.65
CA GLU A 50 6.14 -6.77 5.88
C GLU A 50 5.95 -8.27 6.04
N SER A 51 4.73 -8.76 5.80
CA SER A 51 4.34 -10.15 6.02
C SER A 51 4.49 -11.04 4.79
N SER A 52 4.63 -10.45 3.60
CA SER A 52 4.53 -11.14 2.30
C SER A 52 3.18 -11.83 2.07
N GLU A 53 2.12 -11.43 2.79
CA GLU A 53 0.77 -11.92 2.58
C GLU A 53 0.19 -11.39 1.26
N ILE A 54 -0.44 -12.25 0.47
CA ILE A 54 -1.15 -11.83 -0.75
C ILE A 54 -2.52 -11.29 -0.34
N LEU A 55 -2.69 -9.97 -0.43
CA LEU A 55 -3.92 -9.25 -0.10
C LEU A 55 -4.95 -9.32 -1.24
N GLY A 56 -4.47 -9.44 -2.48
CA GLY A 56 -5.32 -9.53 -3.66
C GLY A 56 -4.57 -10.17 -4.83
N TYR A 57 -5.30 -10.91 -5.65
CA TYR A 57 -4.75 -11.56 -6.84
C TYR A 57 -5.80 -11.63 -7.95
N ALA A 58 -5.37 -11.42 -9.20
CA ALA A 58 -6.18 -11.71 -10.38
C ALA A 58 -5.31 -12.19 -11.54
N CYS A 59 -5.81 -13.19 -12.27
CA CYS A 59 -5.30 -13.56 -13.60
C CYS A 59 -5.82 -12.61 -14.69
N SER A 60 -5.68 -11.32 -14.45
CA SER A 60 -5.96 -10.27 -15.43
C SER A 60 -5.15 -9.03 -15.09
N SER A 61 -5.15 -8.05 -15.99
CA SER A 61 -4.51 -6.75 -15.76
C SER A 61 -5.26 -5.84 -14.76
N LYS A 62 -6.25 -6.35 -14.03
CA LYS A 62 -7.04 -5.57 -13.07
C LYS A 62 -7.59 -6.40 -11.90
N ILE A 63 -7.62 -5.78 -10.72
CA ILE A 63 -8.33 -6.23 -9.52
C ILE A 63 -9.31 -5.11 -9.14
N ASP A 64 -10.61 -5.32 -9.31
CA ASP A 64 -11.65 -4.30 -9.06
C ASP A 64 -12.91 -4.85 -8.37
N SER A 65 -12.76 -5.96 -7.66
CA SER A 65 -13.83 -6.63 -6.92
C SER A 65 -13.42 -6.94 -5.48
N GLY A 66 -14.38 -7.36 -4.66
CA GLY A 66 -14.13 -7.69 -3.26
C GLY A 66 -13.58 -6.50 -2.48
N ALA A 67 -12.47 -6.71 -1.77
CA ALA A 67 -11.78 -5.67 -0.99
C ALA A 67 -11.27 -4.49 -1.85
N PHE A 68 -11.07 -4.71 -3.15
CA PHE A 68 -10.55 -3.71 -4.11
C PHE A 68 -11.66 -3.00 -4.90
N ALA A 69 -12.95 -3.23 -4.59
CA ALA A 69 -14.05 -2.61 -5.34
C ALA A 69 -14.02 -1.06 -5.28
N ASN A 70 -13.56 -0.48 -4.17
CA ASN A 70 -13.45 0.97 -3.99
C ASN A 70 -12.02 1.50 -4.22
N PHE A 71 -11.05 0.60 -4.35
CA PHE A 71 -9.65 0.95 -4.61
C PHE A 71 -9.08 -0.07 -5.60
N PRO A 72 -9.48 0.02 -6.88
CA PRO A 72 -9.04 -0.94 -7.88
C PRO A 72 -7.55 -0.81 -8.16
N VAL A 73 -6.92 -1.92 -8.52
CA VAL A 73 -5.52 -1.96 -8.97
C VAL A 73 -5.52 -2.43 -10.42
N SER A 74 -4.82 -1.74 -11.32
CA SER A 74 -4.63 -2.20 -12.69
C SER A 74 -3.25 -1.88 -13.22
N ALA A 75 -2.81 -2.63 -14.23
CA ALA A 75 -1.55 -2.41 -14.92
C ALA A 75 -1.77 -2.40 -16.44
N ASP A 76 -1.07 -1.49 -17.12
CA ASP A 76 -0.94 -1.46 -18.57
C ASP A 76 0.54 -1.40 -18.91
N ILE A 77 1.15 -2.56 -19.14
CA ILE A 77 2.58 -2.71 -19.39
C ILE A 77 2.84 -3.44 -20.71
N ASP A 78 3.90 -3.06 -21.41
CA ASP A 78 4.35 -3.71 -22.63
C ASP A 78 5.25 -4.95 -22.38
N GLU A 79 5.76 -5.54 -23.46
CA GLU A 79 6.67 -6.70 -23.43
C GLU A 79 8.06 -6.42 -22.82
N TYR A 80 8.33 -5.17 -22.44
CA TYR A 80 9.55 -4.73 -21.76
C TYR A 80 9.28 -4.23 -20.33
N GLY A 81 8.03 -4.37 -19.85
CA GLY A 81 7.60 -3.87 -18.54
C GLY A 81 7.55 -2.35 -18.46
N SER A 82 7.47 -1.65 -19.58
CA SER A 82 7.26 -0.20 -19.62
C SER A 82 5.77 0.07 -19.74
N GLY A 83 5.30 1.15 -19.12
CA GLY A 83 3.88 1.49 -19.12
C GLY A 83 3.46 2.13 -17.80
N THR A 84 2.27 1.78 -17.33
CA THR A 84 1.68 2.41 -16.14
C THR A 84 1.02 1.41 -15.20
N ILE A 85 0.97 1.76 -13.92
CA ILE A 85 0.10 1.13 -12.94
C ILE A 85 -0.93 2.16 -12.47
N THR A 86 -2.14 1.72 -12.12
CA THR A 86 -3.18 2.59 -11.55
C THR A 86 -3.63 2.00 -10.23
N LEU A 87 -3.54 2.80 -9.17
CA LEU A 87 -3.96 2.48 -7.82
C LEU A 87 -5.11 3.41 -7.43
N GLY A 88 -6.29 2.86 -7.26
CA GLY A 88 -7.52 3.62 -7.08
C GLY A 88 -7.80 4.51 -8.30
N SER A 89 -7.56 5.80 -8.15
CA SER A 89 -7.74 6.83 -9.19
C SER A 89 -6.43 7.44 -9.70
N THR A 90 -5.29 7.04 -9.14
CA THR A 90 -3.98 7.62 -9.45
C THR A 90 -3.21 6.67 -10.34
N THR A 91 -2.71 7.20 -11.46
CA THR A 91 -1.87 6.45 -12.40
C THR A 91 -0.41 6.87 -12.23
N TYR A 92 0.48 5.89 -12.19
CA TYR A 92 1.92 6.05 -12.02
C TYR A 92 2.66 5.44 -13.20
N GLU A 93 3.74 6.08 -13.62
CA GLU A 93 4.64 5.52 -14.63
C GLU A 93 5.52 4.43 -14.02
N VAL A 94 5.73 3.33 -14.74
CA VAL A 94 6.67 2.29 -14.32
C VAL A 94 8.09 2.79 -14.49
N HIS A 95 8.65 3.32 -13.39
CA HIS A 95 10.00 3.85 -13.33
C HIS A 95 10.66 3.62 -11.96
N GLU A 96 11.99 3.46 -11.95
CA GLU A 96 12.77 3.22 -10.72
C GLU A 96 12.95 4.49 -9.87
N ASP A 97 12.87 5.66 -10.51
CA ASP A 97 12.94 6.96 -9.85
C ASP A 97 11.52 7.43 -9.46
N PRO A 98 11.21 7.58 -8.16
CA PRO A 98 9.89 8.02 -7.69
C PRO A 98 9.53 9.44 -8.13
N THR A 99 10.51 10.28 -8.49
CA THR A 99 10.26 11.62 -9.03
C THR A 99 9.73 11.59 -10.46
N VAL A 100 10.04 10.52 -11.21
CA VAL A 100 9.53 10.28 -12.57
C VAL A 100 8.18 9.57 -12.52
N SER A 101 8.05 8.54 -11.68
CA SER A 101 6.83 7.73 -11.57
C SER A 101 5.63 8.43 -10.93
N GLY A 102 5.88 9.52 -10.18
CA GLY A 102 4.84 10.24 -9.42
C GLY A 102 4.65 9.74 -7.99
N GLY A 103 5.63 9.05 -7.41
CA GLY A 103 5.68 8.72 -5.98
C GLY A 103 5.86 7.23 -5.64
N VAL A 104 5.80 6.33 -6.63
CA VAL A 104 6.03 4.88 -6.44
C VAL A 104 7.42 4.49 -6.94
N THR A 105 8.03 3.46 -6.37
CA THR A 105 9.29 2.93 -6.92
C THR A 105 9.01 1.63 -7.63
N CYS A 106 9.20 1.58 -8.95
CA CYS A 106 8.97 0.39 -9.74
C CYS A 106 10.28 -0.19 -10.30
N THR A 107 10.48 -1.48 -10.11
CA THR A 107 11.55 -2.24 -10.75
C THR A 107 10.98 -3.24 -11.74
N LYS A 108 11.76 -3.58 -12.75
CA LYS A 108 11.34 -4.55 -13.78
C LYS A 108 12.46 -5.50 -14.15
N MET A 109 12.08 -6.73 -14.43
CA MET A 109 12.96 -7.76 -15.01
C MET A 109 12.19 -8.47 -16.11
N TYR A 110 12.89 -8.89 -17.16
CA TYR A 110 12.26 -9.60 -18.27
C TYR A 110 13.25 -10.55 -18.92
N ASP A 111 12.71 -11.60 -19.54
CA ASP A 111 13.47 -12.54 -20.35
C ASP A 111 12.81 -12.71 -21.73
N ALA A 112 13.05 -13.84 -22.41
CA ALA A 112 12.44 -14.14 -23.70
C ALA A 112 10.94 -14.49 -23.61
N ASN A 113 10.46 -14.90 -22.44
CA ASN A 113 9.13 -15.48 -22.23
C ASN A 113 8.20 -14.55 -21.46
N GLU A 114 8.73 -13.80 -20.50
CA GLU A 114 7.93 -13.06 -19.53
C GLU A 114 8.58 -11.77 -19.04
N VAL A 115 7.76 -10.98 -18.36
CA VAL A 115 8.12 -9.72 -17.70
C VAL A 115 7.58 -9.78 -16.28
N PHE A 116 8.38 -9.36 -15.32
CA PHE A 116 7.94 -9.04 -13.97
C PHE A 116 8.17 -7.56 -13.68
N VAL A 117 7.14 -6.90 -13.14
CA VAL A 117 7.21 -5.54 -12.61
C VAL A 117 6.83 -5.60 -11.13
N THR A 118 7.59 -4.91 -10.29
CA THR A 118 7.28 -4.77 -8.86
C THR A 118 7.32 -3.29 -8.50
N CYS A 119 6.19 -2.78 -8.01
CA CYS A 119 6.06 -1.39 -7.57
C CYS A 119 5.74 -1.31 -6.09
N ALA A 120 6.58 -0.61 -5.32
CA ALA A 120 6.32 -0.32 -3.92
C ALA A 120 5.44 0.93 -3.79
N ALA A 121 4.34 0.81 -3.04
CA ALA A 121 3.36 1.87 -2.80
C ALA A 121 2.94 1.94 -1.33
N THR A 122 2.39 3.10 -0.94
CA THR A 122 1.91 3.46 0.42
C THR A 122 0.47 3.94 0.35
#